data_AF-A0A4P9XLY3-F1
#
_entry.id   AF-A0A4P9XLY3-F1
#
_cell.length_a   1.000
_cell.length_b   1.000
_cell.length_c   1.000
_cell.angle_alpha   90.00
_cell.angle_beta   90.00
_cell.angle_gamma   90.00
#
_symmetry.space_group_name_H-M   'P 1'
#
loop_
_entity.id
_entity.type
_entity.pdbx_description
1 polymer ?
#
loop_
_entity_poly.entity_id
_entity_poly.type
_entity_poly.pdbx_seq_one_letter_code
_entity_poly.pdbx_strand_id
1 'polypeptide(L)'
;CSAISKRREFRQLTHAERLTFLSAIKALQEGPRPSRYQAYVEDYSRQYEISHYNAKLLPWHRAYLREVEKSLQAIDSSIMLPYWDWAYD
;
A
#
# COMPACT_ATOMS: atom_id res chain seq x y z
N CYS A 1 -14.00 -17.09 -3.87
CA CYS A 1 -13.94 -15.62 -4.03
C CYS A 1 -15.35 -15.09 -3.80
N SER A 2 -15.62 -14.43 -2.67
CA SER A 2 -16.98 -14.03 -2.27
C SER A 2 -17.31 -12.56 -2.61
N ALA A 3 -16.30 -11.73 -2.86
CA ALA A 3 -16.46 -10.33 -3.30
C ALA A 3 -15.24 -9.88 -4.12
N ILE A 4 -15.48 -9.05 -5.14
CA ILE A 4 -14.43 -8.37 -5.91
C ILE A 4 -14.27 -6.96 -5.32
N SER A 5 -13.08 -6.63 -4.83
CA SER A 5 -12.78 -5.30 -4.30
C SER A 5 -12.05 -4.44 -5.35
N LYS A 6 -12.37 -3.15 -5.40
CA LYS A 6 -11.80 -2.21 -6.38
C LYS A 6 -10.87 -1.19 -5.70
N ARG A 7 -9.63 -1.09 -6.20
CA ARG A 7 -8.75 0.06 -5.91
C ARG A 7 -9.29 1.27 -6.67
N ARG A 8 -9.56 2.37 -5.96
CA ARG A 8 -10.13 3.60 -6.52
C ARG A 8 -9.09 4.71 -6.57
N GLU A 9 -9.33 5.68 -7.45
CA GLU A 9 -8.54 6.90 -7.52
C GLU A 9 -8.68 7.69 -6.21
N PHE A 10 -7.56 8.12 -5.64
CA PHE A 10 -7.51 8.79 -4.34
C PHE A 10 -8.41 10.04 -4.29
N ARG A 11 -8.42 10.85 -5.35
CA ARG A 11 -9.27 12.06 -5.45
C ARG A 11 -10.77 11.76 -5.46
N GLN A 12 -11.17 10.53 -5.79
CA GLN A 12 -12.58 10.09 -5.81
C GLN A 12 -13.04 9.49 -4.48
N LEU A 13 -12.14 9.33 -3.50
CA LEU A 13 -12.50 8.86 -2.17
C LEU A 13 -13.29 9.93 -1.40
N THR A 14 -14.33 9.51 -0.70
CA THR A 14 -15.04 10.36 0.27
C THR A 14 -14.08 10.84 1.36
N HIS A 15 -14.48 11.87 2.11
CA HIS A 15 -13.67 12.37 3.22
C HIS A 15 -13.42 11.30 4.29
N ALA A 16 -14.46 10.53 4.64
CA ALA A 16 -14.35 9.44 5.61
C ALA A 16 -13.37 8.35 5.13
N GLU A 17 -13.46 7.90 3.88
CA GLU A 17 -12.55 6.90 3.32
C GLU A 17 -11.09 7.37 3.31
N ARG A 18 -10.84 8.65 2.99
CA ARG A 18 -9.50 9.24 3.08
C ARG A 18 -8.99 9.26 4.52
N LEU A 19 -9.82 9.64 5.48
CA LEU A 19 -9.45 9.61 6.90
C LEU A 19 -9.14 8.20 7.39
N THR A 20 -9.94 7.20 7.00
CA THR A 20 -9.69 5.79 7.32
C THR A 20 -8.34 5.35 6.78
N PHE A 21 -8.05 5.62 5.50
CA PHE A 21 -6.77 5.27 4.88
C PHE A 21 -5.58 5.96 5.57
N LEU A 22 -5.65 7.27 5.78
CA LEU A 22 -4.57 8.04 6.40
C LEU A 22 -4.33 7.64 7.86
N SER A 23 -5.40 7.35 8.60
CA SER A 23 -5.30 6.87 9.99
C SER A 23 -4.64 5.50 10.06
N ALA A 24 -4.97 4.59 9.14
CA ALA A 24 -4.32 3.28 9.07
C ALA A 24 -2.83 3.38 8.72
N ILE A 25 -2.43 4.31 7.85
CA ILE A 25 -1.01 4.57 7.57
C ILE A 25 -0.28 5.05 8.83
N LYS A 26 -0.86 6.01 9.58
CA LYS A 26 -0.28 6.49 10.84
C LYS A 26 -0.14 5.36 11.87
N ALA A 27 -1.18 4.55 12.05
CA ALA A 27 -1.13 3.39 12.93
C ALA A 27 -0.01 2.40 12.53
N LEU A 28 0.20 2.19 11.23
CA LEU A 28 1.30 1.34 10.72
C LEU A 28 2.69 1.93 11.02
N GLN A 29 2.79 3.26 11.14
CA GLN A 29 4.02 3.98 11.48
C GLN A 29 4.33 3.97 12.98
N GLU A 30 3.31 3.96 13.84
CA GLU A 30 3.40 4.09 15.31
C GLU A 30 3.77 2.78 16.04
N GLY A 31 3.86 1.64 15.35
CA GLY A 31 4.22 0.36 15.95
C GLY A 31 5.64 0.26 16.54
N PRO A 32 5.97 -0.85 17.24
CA PRO A 32 7.30 -1.09 17.81
C PRO A 32 8.41 -0.90 16.78
N ARG A 33 9.55 -0.33 17.17
CA ARG A 33 10.65 -0.02 16.24
C ARG A 33 11.48 -1.27 15.88
N PRO A 34 11.81 -1.50 14.60
CA PRO A 34 11.33 -0.76 13.43
C PRO A 34 9.84 -1.04 13.18
N SER A 35 9.05 0.01 12.98
CA SER A 35 7.62 -0.17 12.73
C SER A 35 7.39 -0.95 11.45
N ARG A 36 6.20 -1.55 11.28
CA ARG A 36 5.91 -2.30 10.05
C ARG A 36 6.07 -1.43 8.80
N TYR A 37 5.73 -0.14 8.90
CA TYR A 37 6.01 0.83 7.84
C TYR A 37 7.52 0.96 7.53
N GLN A 38 8.36 1.08 8.57
CA GLN A 38 9.82 1.16 8.37
C GLN A 38 10.40 -0.11 7.75
N ALA A 39 9.92 -1.29 8.18
CA ALA A 39 10.31 -2.55 7.57
C ALA A 39 10.01 -2.57 6.06
N TYR A 40 8.85 -2.06 5.61
CA TYR A 40 8.56 -1.95 4.19
C TYR A 40 9.54 -1.04 3.43
N VAL A 41 9.97 0.07 4.03
CA VAL A 41 10.94 1.00 3.42
C VAL A 41 12.33 0.36 3.32
N GLU A 42 12.77 -0.32 4.38
CA GLU A 42 14.04 -1.05 4.41
C GLU A 42 14.04 -2.21 3.40
N ASP A 43 12.97 -3.00 3.37
CA ASP A 43 12.82 -4.15 2.47
C ASP A 43 12.82 -3.71 1.00
N TYR A 44 12.16 -2.59 0.67
CA TYR A 44 12.21 -2.03 -0.67
C TYR A 44 13.65 -1.69 -1.08
N SER A 45 14.39 -1.01 -0.20
CA SER A 45 15.76 -0.58 -0.46
C SER A 45 16.70 -1.78 -0.63
N ARG A 46 16.58 -2.80 0.23
CA ARG A 46 17.39 -4.03 0.16
C ARG A 46 17.16 -4.84 -1.11
N GLN A 47 15.95 -4.77 -1.67
CA GLN A 47 15.53 -5.59 -2.81
C GLN A 47 15.68 -4.89 -4.16
N TYR A 48 16.27 -3.69 -4.20
CA TYR A 48 16.35 -2.85 -5.39
C TYR A 48 16.90 -3.59 -6.63
N GLU A 49 18.07 -4.24 -6.48
CA GLU A 49 18.75 -4.97 -7.57
C GLU A 49 17.90 -6.10 -8.16
N ILE A 50 17.08 -6.76 -7.33
CA ILE A 50 16.23 -7.85 -7.80
C ILE A 50 14.87 -7.36 -8.33
N SER A 51 14.45 -6.15 -7.95
CA SER A 51 13.15 -5.59 -8.30
C SER A 51 13.20 -4.56 -9.43
N HIS A 52 14.38 -4.17 -9.92
CA HIS A 52 14.53 -3.16 -10.97
C HIS A 52 15.37 -3.66 -12.16
N TYR A 53 15.16 -3.04 -13.32
CA TYR A 53 15.91 -3.29 -14.57
C TYR A 53 15.90 -4.74 -15.07
N ASN A 54 14.93 -5.53 -14.64
CA ASN A 54 14.80 -6.93 -15.00
C ASN A 54 13.32 -7.36 -15.07
N ALA A 55 13.06 -8.59 -15.51
CA ALA A 55 11.71 -9.12 -15.71
C ALA A 55 10.84 -9.15 -14.43
N LYS A 56 11.44 -9.04 -13.24
CA LYS A 56 10.74 -9.02 -11.96
C LYS A 56 10.17 -7.64 -11.61
N LEU A 57 10.45 -6.58 -12.38
CA LEU A 57 10.01 -5.22 -12.09
C LEU A 57 8.52 -5.15 -11.72
N LEU A 58 7.65 -5.51 -12.66
CA LEU A 58 6.20 -5.45 -12.45
C LEU A 58 5.67 -6.46 -11.42
N PRO A 59 6.02 -7.76 -11.46
CA PRO A 59 5.48 -8.73 -10.52
C PRO A 59 5.95 -8.50 -9.07
N TRP A 60 7.20 -8.06 -8.86
CA TRP A 60 7.72 -7.77 -7.51
C TRP A 60 6.96 -6.60 -6.88
N HIS A 61 6.81 -5.48 -7.60
CA HIS A 61 6.09 -4.32 -7.10
C HIS A 61 4.60 -4.61 -6.86
N ARG A 62 3.97 -5.42 -7.72
CA ARG A 62 2.58 -5.87 -7.51
C ARG A 62 2.44 -6.65 -6.20
N ALA A 63 3.35 -7.59 -5.94
CA ALA A 63 3.35 -8.37 -4.70
C ALA A 63 3.60 -7.47 -3.48
N TYR A 64 4.59 -6.58 -3.56
CA TYR A 64 4.91 -5.61 -2.51
C TYR A 64 3.69 -4.76 -2.13
N LEU A 65 3.01 -4.15 -3.12
CA LEU A 65 1.79 -3.35 -2.88
C LEU A 65 0.65 -4.19 -2.28
N ARG A 66 0.54 -5.49 -2.62
CA ARG A 66 -0.46 -6.37 -2.01
C ARG A 66 -0.14 -6.66 -0.55
N GLU A 67 1.12 -6.82 -0.18
CA GLU A 67 1.52 -6.98 1.22
C GLU A 67 1.30 -5.71 2.04
N VAL A 68 1.54 -4.52 1.48
CA VAL A 68 1.19 -3.25 2.13
C VAL A 68 -0.33 -3.17 2.35
N GLU A 69 -1.12 -3.46 1.32
CA GLU A 69 -2.59 -3.45 1.40
C GLU A 69 -3.11 -4.43 2.46
N LYS A 70 -2.54 -5.64 2.56
CA LYS A 70 -2.90 -6.61 3.62
C LYS A 70 -2.62 -6.08 5.02
N SER A 71 -1.50 -5.40 5.24
CA SER A 71 -1.20 -4.80 6.55
C SER A 71 -2.17 -3.68 6.90
N LEU A 72 -2.62 -2.88 5.93
CA LEU A 72 -3.67 -1.89 6.16
C LEU A 72 -5.03 -2.56 6.42
N GLN A 73 -5.35 -3.63 5.70
CA GLN A 73 -6.57 -4.43 5.89
C GLN A 73 -6.63 -5.13 7.26
N ALA A 74 -5.48 -5.42 7.87
CA ALA A 74 -5.40 -5.92 9.23
C ALA A 74 -5.76 -4.86 10.29
N ILE A 75 -5.63 -3.57 9.95
CA ILE A 75 -6.05 -2.44 10.79
C ILE A 75 -7.53 -2.11 10.53
N ASP A 76 -7.91 -2.00 9.25
CA ASP A 76 -9.29 -1.80 8.82
C ASP A 76 -9.54 -2.56 7.50
N SER A 77 -10.39 -3.59 7.57
CA SER A 77 -10.63 -4.52 6.46
C SER A 77 -11.37 -3.90 5.28
N SER A 78 -11.94 -2.70 5.42
CA SER A 78 -12.58 -1.97 4.32
C SER A 78 -11.55 -1.31 3.37
N ILE A 79 -10.29 -1.21 3.78
CA ILE A 79 -9.26 -0.53 3.00
C ILE A 79 -8.91 -1.31 1.73
N MET A 80 -8.97 -0.60 0.61
CA MET A 80 -8.29 -0.97 -0.65
C MET A 80 -7.26 0.10 -0.94
N LEU A 81 -6.06 -0.30 -1.36
CA LEU A 81 -4.99 0.66 -1.63
C LEU A 81 -5.44 1.61 -2.77
N PRO A 82 -5.57 2.92 -2.54
CA PRO A 82 -5.92 3.84 -3.60
C PRO A 82 -4.76 3.98 -4.59
N TYR A 83 -5.08 4.35 -5.82
CA TYR A 83 -4.07 4.82 -6.77
C TYR A 83 -4.14 6.35 -6.89
N TRP A 84 -3.11 6.92 -7.52
CA TRP A 84 -3.07 8.31 -7.93
C TRP A 84 -2.78 8.36 -9.43
N ASP A 85 -3.78 8.77 -10.22
CA ASP A 85 -3.61 8.97 -11.66
C ASP A 85 -2.91 10.30 -11.97
N TRP A 86 -1.59 10.28 -11.95
CA TRP A 86 -0.75 11.46 -12.21
C TRP A 86 -0.82 11.96 -13.65
N ALA A 87 -1.44 11.25 -14.60
CA ALA A 87 -1.55 11.71 -15.98
C ALA A 87 -2.54 12.89 -16.15
N TYR A 88 -3.31 13.20 -15.11
CA TYR A 88 -4.25 14.33 -15.05
C TYR A 88 -3.68 15.57 -14.33
N ASP A 89 -2.41 15.54 -13.93
CA ASP A 89 -1.71 16.66 -13.28
C ASP A 89 -0.91 17.45 -14.32
#